data_AF-A0A2N2HCS8-F1
#
_entry.id   AF-A0A2N2HCS8-F1
#
_cell.length_a   1.000
_cell.length_b   1.000
_cell.length_c   1.000
_cell.angle_alpha   90.00
_cell.angle_beta   90.00
_cell.angle_gamma   90.00
#
_symmetry.space_group_name_H-M   'P 1'
#
loop_
_entity.id
_entity.type
_entity.pdbx_description
1 polymer ?
#
loop_
_entity_poly.entity_id
_entity_poly.type
_entity_poly.pdbx_seq_one_letter_code
_entity_poly.pdbx_strand_id
1 'polypeptide(L)'
;MDQFNRNEVENCRGDTCHAGPCPLFPYRMGRRIPVRVFRPFCLQCMGGSVNFVRECSTETCPVHPYRFGKNPARMGMGNPKAWFKRGAETAFQKPETTIRQERGGTVTEGG
;
A
#
# COMPACT_ATOMS: atom_id res chain seq x y z
N MET A 1 22.56 28.32 -2.61
CA MET A 1 21.53 29.26 -2.12
C MET A 1 20.42 28.44 -1.48
N ASP A 2 20.20 28.57 -0.18
CA ASP A 2 19.02 28.01 0.47
C ASP A 2 17.78 28.66 -0.12
N GLN A 3 16.92 27.88 -0.77
CA GLN A 3 15.69 28.36 -1.41
C GLN A 3 14.64 28.86 -0.40
N PHE A 4 14.88 28.69 0.91
CA PHE A 4 13.92 29.02 1.95
C PHE A 4 14.63 29.35 3.28
N ASN A 5 14.08 30.31 4.03
CA ASN A 5 14.52 30.63 5.38
C ASN A 5 13.91 29.63 6.38
N ARG A 6 14.76 28.88 7.10
CA ARG A 6 14.32 27.88 8.09
C ARG A 6 13.36 28.47 9.12
N ASN A 7 13.62 29.68 9.60
CA ASN A 7 12.83 30.32 10.66
C ASN A 7 11.41 30.69 10.18
N GLU A 8 11.26 31.01 8.90
CA GLU A 8 9.97 31.28 8.28
C GLU A 8 9.17 29.99 8.03
N VAL A 9 9.85 28.90 7.69
CA VAL A 9 9.22 27.59 7.47
C VAL A 9 8.82 26.93 8.79
N GLU A 10 9.60 27.14 9.86
CA GLU A 10 9.39 26.50 11.14
C GLU A 10 7.98 26.75 11.66
N ASN A 11 7.41 27.95 11.53
CA ASN A 11 6.03 28.22 11.96
C ASN A 11 5.14 28.75 10.83
N CYS A 12 5.38 28.31 9.59
CA CYS A 12 4.58 28.70 8.42
C CYS A 12 3.07 28.44 8.65
N ARG A 13 2.36 29.47 9.16
CA ARG A 13 0.96 29.46 9.64
C ARG A 13 0.64 28.47 10.78
N GLY A 14 1.66 28.00 11.50
CA GLY A 14 1.48 26.97 12.53
C GLY A 14 0.89 25.68 11.95
N ASP A 15 0.16 24.92 12.77
CA ASP A 15 -0.52 23.69 12.36
C ASP A 15 -1.82 23.96 11.59
N THR A 16 -2.20 25.23 11.41
CA THR A 16 -3.45 25.62 10.76
C THR A 16 -3.25 25.99 9.30
N CYS A 17 -4.23 25.63 8.48
CA CYS A 17 -4.30 25.97 7.06
C CYS A 17 -5.75 26.30 6.69
N HIS A 18 -5.98 26.73 5.44
CA HIS A 18 -7.25 27.34 5.02
C HIS A 18 -8.51 26.52 5.35
N ALA A 19 -8.43 25.19 5.37
CA ALA A 19 -9.57 24.31 5.64
C ALA A 19 -9.29 23.30 6.78
N GLY A 20 -8.48 23.67 7.77
CA GLY A 20 -8.28 22.89 9.00
C GLY A 20 -6.81 22.69 9.40
N PRO A 21 -6.44 21.55 10.01
CA PRO A 21 -5.05 21.26 10.35
C PRO A 21 -4.25 20.85 9.11
N CYS A 22 -3.04 21.40 8.96
CA CYS A 22 -2.17 21.21 7.80
C CYS A 22 -1.55 19.79 7.77
N PRO A 23 -1.87 18.94 6.78
CA PRO A 23 -1.34 17.58 6.70
C PRO A 23 0.18 17.52 6.53
N LEU A 24 0.78 18.58 5.95
CA LEU A 24 2.21 18.68 5.70
C LEU A 24 2.99 19.24 6.88
N PHE A 25 2.32 19.85 7.87
CA PHE A 25 2.99 20.50 8.99
C PHE A 25 4.05 19.59 9.65
N PRO A 26 3.76 18.34 10.05
CA PRO A 26 4.75 17.49 10.72
C PRO A 26 5.99 17.13 9.89
N TYR A 27 5.92 17.32 8.57
CA TYR A 27 6.96 16.90 7.64
C TYR A 27 7.74 18.07 7.03
N ARG A 28 7.36 19.32 7.34
CA ARG A 28 7.94 20.54 6.75
C ARG A 28 9.43 20.75 7.05
N MET A 29 9.94 20.23 8.16
CA MET A 29 11.33 20.42 8.64
C MET A 29 12.30 19.29 8.23
N GLY A 30 12.07 18.64 7.08
CA GLY A 30 13.03 17.69 6.50
C GLY A 30 12.77 16.22 6.78
N ARG A 31 11.61 15.84 7.33
CA ARG A 31 11.19 14.43 7.37
C ARG A 31 10.64 14.02 6.00
N ARG A 32 10.96 12.81 5.55
CA ARG A 32 10.39 12.25 4.31
C ARG A 32 8.87 12.15 4.44
N ILE A 33 8.15 12.83 3.56
CA ILE A 33 6.68 12.83 3.56
C ILE A 33 6.18 11.46 3.10
N PRO A 34 5.37 10.76 3.90
CA PRO A 34 4.74 9.52 3.46
C PRO A 34 3.63 9.83 2.46
N VAL A 35 3.50 9.00 1.43
CA VAL A 35 2.63 9.30 0.28
C VAL A 35 1.15 9.45 0.65
N ARG A 36 0.73 8.80 1.75
CA ARG A 36 -0.61 8.92 2.32
C ARG A 36 -1.01 10.35 2.72
N VAL A 37 -0.04 11.26 2.93
CA VAL A 37 -0.29 12.65 3.34
C VAL A 37 -0.74 13.53 2.16
N PHE A 38 -0.38 13.17 0.93
CA PHE A 38 -0.74 13.98 -0.23
C PHE A 38 -2.24 13.95 -0.55
N ARG A 39 -2.92 12.85 -0.24
CA ARG A 39 -4.38 12.75 -0.45
C ARG A 39 -5.19 13.73 0.41
N PRO A 40 -5.05 13.78 1.76
CA PRO A 40 -5.74 14.78 2.56
C PRO A 40 -5.32 16.22 2.20
N PHE A 41 -4.06 16.44 1.83
CA PHE A 41 -3.61 17.74 1.31
C PHE A 41 -4.38 18.15 0.04
N CYS A 42 -4.53 17.25 -0.93
CA CYS A 42 -5.28 17.53 -2.15
C CYS A 42 -6.78 17.75 -1.87
N LEU A 43 -7.37 16.97 -0.96
CA LEU A 43 -8.76 17.18 -0.53
C LEU A 43 -8.93 18.57 0.05
N GLN A 44 -8.04 18.98 0.95
CA GLN A 44 -8.09 20.31 1.54
C GLN A 44 -7.91 21.43 0.49
N CYS A 45 -7.03 21.24 -0.49
CA CYS A 45 -6.85 22.18 -1.59
C CYS A 45 -8.11 22.32 -2.46
N MET A 46 -8.89 21.25 -2.60
CA MET A 46 -10.11 21.19 -3.42
C MET A 46 -11.41 21.32 -2.59
N GLY A 47 -11.33 21.86 -1.38
CA GLY A 47 -12.50 22.08 -0.51
C GLY A 47 -13.20 20.81 -0.04
N GLY A 48 -12.49 19.68 0.03
CA GLY A 48 -13.01 18.38 0.46
C GLY A 48 -13.63 17.54 -0.65
N SER A 49 -13.76 18.07 -1.87
CA SER A 49 -14.39 17.34 -2.98
C SER A 49 -13.44 16.29 -3.58
N VAL A 50 -13.83 15.02 -3.49
CA VAL A 50 -13.08 13.91 -4.09
C VAL A 50 -13.12 13.99 -5.63
N ASN A 51 -14.19 14.52 -6.21
CA ASN A 51 -14.36 14.62 -7.66
C ASN A 51 -13.38 15.64 -8.23
N PHE A 52 -13.29 16.82 -7.61
CA PHE A 52 -12.31 17.83 -8.02
C PHE A 52 -10.86 17.37 -7.89
N VAL A 53 -10.53 16.52 -6.90
CA VAL A 53 -9.18 15.92 -6.83
C VAL A 53 -8.91 14.97 -8.00
N ARG A 54 -9.92 14.25 -8.50
CA ARG A 54 -9.78 13.38 -9.68
C ARG A 54 -9.62 14.19 -10.96
N GLU A 55 -10.44 15.23 -11.09
CA GLU A 55 -10.53 16.11 -12.27
C GLU A 55 -9.47 17.22 -12.27
N CYS A 56 -8.63 17.30 -11.24
CA CYS A 56 -7.54 18.27 -11.16
C CYS A 56 -6.56 18.10 -12.33
N SER A 57 -6.52 19.10 -13.20
CA SER A 57 -5.70 19.16 -14.42
C SER A 57 -4.33 19.85 -14.21
N THR A 58 -4.01 20.27 -12.99
CA THR A 58 -2.75 20.96 -12.67
C THR A 58 -1.57 19.99 -12.62
N GLU A 59 -1.12 19.52 -13.79
CA GLU A 59 0.01 18.58 -13.91
C GLU A 59 1.35 19.18 -13.48
N THR A 60 1.47 20.51 -13.50
CA THR A 60 2.64 21.24 -12.98
C THR A 60 2.76 21.17 -11.46
N CYS A 61 1.74 20.69 -10.76
CA CYS A 61 1.74 20.60 -9.31
C CYS A 61 2.63 19.45 -8.83
N PRO A 62 3.64 19.69 -7.94
CA PRO A 62 4.56 18.66 -7.47
C PRO A 62 3.89 17.48 -6.75
N VAL A 63 2.71 17.69 -6.17
CA VAL A 63 1.95 16.64 -5.46
C VAL A 63 0.98 15.89 -6.37
N HIS A 64 0.75 16.35 -7.61
CA HIS A 64 -0.21 15.76 -8.54
C HIS A 64 0.02 14.27 -8.81
N PRO A 65 1.27 13.78 -9.01
CA PRO A 65 1.53 12.35 -9.20
C PRO A 65 1.18 11.50 -7.97
N TYR A 66 1.17 12.12 -6.79
CA TYR A 66 0.97 11.47 -5.49
C TYR A 66 -0.44 11.66 -4.92
N ARG A 67 -1.32 12.41 -5.61
CA ARG A 67 -2.65 12.81 -5.11
C ARG A 67 -3.57 11.65 -4.72
N PHE A 68 -3.31 10.46 -5.25
CA PHE A 68 -4.04 9.23 -4.93
C PHE A 68 -3.36 8.36 -3.86
N GLY A 69 -2.34 8.86 -3.17
CA GLY A 69 -1.63 8.10 -2.14
C GLY A 69 -0.72 7.00 -2.67
N LYS A 70 -0.42 7.01 -3.98
CA LYS A 70 0.45 6.04 -4.66
C LYS A 70 1.73 6.71 -5.13
N ASN A 71 2.85 6.01 -5.01
CA ASN A 71 4.13 6.48 -5.54
C ASN A 71 4.35 5.90 -6.94
N PRO A 72 4.39 6.72 -8.01
CA PRO A 72 4.69 6.23 -9.36
C PRO A 72 6.05 5.52 -9.41
N ALA A 73 7.05 5.96 -8.64
CA ALA A 73 8.37 5.32 -8.59
C ALA A 73 8.36 3.92 -7.97
N ARG A 74 7.26 3.51 -7.31
CA ARG A 74 7.09 2.16 -6.76
C ARG A 74 6.12 1.30 -7.57
N MET A 75 5.61 1.80 -8.68
CA MET A 75 4.74 1.03 -9.58
C MET A 75 5.56 -0.12 -10.20
N GLY A 76 5.09 -1.36 -10.08
CA GLY A 76 5.79 -2.55 -10.60
C GLY A 76 6.87 -3.13 -9.67
N MET A 77 7.27 -2.42 -8.61
CA MET A 77 8.11 -3.00 -7.56
C MET A 77 7.24 -3.89 -6.67
N GLY A 78 7.11 -5.17 -7.07
CA GLY A 78 6.37 -6.18 -6.33
C GLY A 78 6.80 -6.29 -4.86
N ASN A 79 5.98 -6.94 -4.03
CA ASN A 79 6.35 -7.17 -2.64
C ASN A 79 7.62 -8.03 -2.60
N PRO A 80 8.75 -7.55 -2.06
CA PRO A 80 9.94 -8.39 -1.93
C PRO A 80 9.61 -9.66 -1.12
N LYS A 81 8.69 -9.65 -0.15
CA LYS A 81 8.32 -10.90 0.55
C LYS A 81 7.60 -11.94 -0.32
N ALA A 82 7.14 -11.59 -1.53
CA ALA A 82 6.48 -12.53 -2.43
C ALA A 82 7.46 -13.54 -3.07
N TRP A 83 8.76 -13.22 -3.19
CA TRP A 83 9.75 -14.20 -3.67
C TRP A 83 9.98 -15.33 -2.65
N PHE A 84 9.83 -15.03 -1.35
CA PHE A 84 10.02 -16.00 -0.28
C PHE A 84 8.92 -17.07 -0.22
N LYS A 85 7.69 -16.76 -0.69
CA LYS A 85 6.55 -17.69 -0.60
C LYS A 85 6.53 -18.78 -1.66
N ARG A 86 7.18 -18.56 -2.82
CA ARG A 86 7.16 -19.51 -3.96
C ARG A 86 8.03 -20.75 -3.76
N GLY A 87 8.89 -20.78 -2.74
CA GLY A 87 9.76 -21.92 -2.44
C GLY A 87 9.19 -22.91 -1.41
N ALA A 88 8.04 -22.60 -0.80
CA ALA A 88 7.46 -23.42 0.27
C ALA A 88 6.47 -24.49 -0.23
N GLU A 89 6.06 -24.43 -1.51
CA GLU A 89 5.01 -25.28 -2.07
C GLU A 89 5.53 -26.52 -2.83
N THR A 90 6.84 -26.64 -3.09
CA THR A 90 7.39 -27.74 -3.92
C THR A 90 8.08 -28.86 -3.17
N ALA A 91 7.92 -28.99 -1.85
CA ALA A 91 8.49 -30.10 -1.08
C ALA A 91 7.39 -30.94 -0.42
N PHE A 92 7.10 -32.10 -1.02
CA PHE A 92 6.73 -33.38 -0.38
C PHE A 92 5.68 -34.16 -1.21
N GLN A 93 6.11 -34.76 -2.33
CA GLN A 93 5.38 -35.88 -2.93
C GLN A 93 5.56 -37.10 -2.02
N LYS A 94 4.48 -37.56 -1.40
CA LYS A 94 4.47 -38.78 -0.58
C LYS A 94 4.48 -39.99 -1.52
N PRO A 95 5.32 -41.02 -1.29
CA PRO A 95 5.27 -42.25 -2.07
C PRO A 95 3.99 -43.04 -1.77
N GLU A 96 3.37 -43.58 -2.81
CA GLU A 96 2.13 -44.37 -2.76
C GLU A 96 2.37 -45.70 -2.04
N THR A 97 1.61 -45.95 -0.97
CA THR A 97 1.65 -47.23 -0.24
C THR A 97 0.62 -48.19 -0.83
N THR A 98 1.06 -49.10 -1.70
CA THR A 98 0.27 -50.28 -2.08
C THR A 98 0.08 -51.18 -0.86
N ILE A 99 -1.16 -51.40 -0.41
CA ILE A 99 -1.49 -52.44 0.56
C ILE A 99 -2.40 -53.48 -0.11
N ARG A 100 -1.81 -54.66 -0.36
CA ARG A 100 -2.43 -55.92 -0.78
C ARG A 100 -3.27 -56.46 0.39
N GLN A 101 -4.59 -56.55 0.23
CA GLN A 101 -5.44 -57.27 1.18
C GLN A 101 -5.84 -58.62 0.58
N GLU A 102 -5.33 -59.68 1.23
CA GLU A 102 -5.74 -61.07 1.04
C GLU A 102 -6.63 -61.51 2.21
N ARG A 103 -7.40 -62.58 1.93
CA ARG A 103 -8.31 -63.41 2.76
C ARG A 103 -9.79 -63.04 2.58
N GLY A 104 -10.71 -63.90 2.12
CA GLY A 104 -10.74 -65.36 1.94
C GLY A 104 -11.69 -66.05 2.94
N GLY A 105 -12.85 -66.52 2.45
CA GLY A 105 -13.75 -67.56 3.03
C GLY A 105 -14.52 -67.22 4.33
N THR A 106 -15.73 -67.70 4.65
CA THR A 106 -16.65 -68.73 4.11
C THR A 106 -17.96 -68.73 4.94
N VAL A 107 -19.10 -69.08 4.30
CA VAL A 107 -20.35 -69.76 4.79
C VAL A 107 -21.22 -69.07 5.87
N THR A 108 -22.56 -69.23 6.00
CA THR A 108 -23.55 -70.28 5.65
C THR A 108 -24.99 -69.71 5.44
N GLU A 109 -25.83 -70.47 4.70
CA GLU A 109 -27.30 -70.75 4.87
C GLU A 109 -28.34 -69.60 4.80
N GLY A 110 -29.54 -69.73 4.25
CA GLY A 110 -30.34 -70.82 3.67
C GLY A 110 -31.77 -70.27 3.40
N GLY A 111 -32.48 -70.79 2.41
CA GLY A 111 -33.84 -70.40 2.04
C GLY A 111 -34.24 -70.81 0.64
#